data_AF-A0A6I3W4Z9-F1
#
_entry.id   AF-A0A6I3W4Z9-F1
#
_cell.length_a   1.000
_cell.length_b   1.000
_cell.length_c   1.000
_cell.angle_alpha   90.00
_cell.angle_beta   90.00
_cell.angle_gamma   90.00
#
_symmetry.space_group_name_H-M   'P 1'
#
loop_
_entity.id
_entity.type
_entity.pdbx_description
1 polymer ?
#
loop_
_entity_poly.entity_id
_entity_poly.type
_entity_poly.pdbx_seq_one_letter_code
_entity_poly.pdbx_strand_id
1 'polypeptide(L)'
;MTAASVIYAWEGTNRKGRKVSGETRGHTPALIKVQLRQQGITPGRVWKKSRTLSSLRRPVKPGDIALFTRQLATLLKAGIPLLQAFDIITEGFDNRHMQALVQSLKQEIAAGSSLAAALQKQPHYFDDLYCHLIAAGEQAGALETLLERVAIHLEKSERLKTRIKKAMTYPLAVLMVAAIVSAILLIHVVPQFQGLFAGVDAELPGFTLMVIALSAFIQQAWWALVIGLGAFALGLREAYRRSPGFRHQIDTGLLKIPLAGTLLKKSAVARYARTLSTTFAAGVPLVQALDSVAGAAGNGLFKQAINRMRQDISTGMQLNQTMAFSGLFPGMAIQMTAIGEESGTLDSMLEKVASHYEADVDNQVDNLTSLMEPLIMVILGGIVGALVVAMYLPIFQLGAAF
;
A
#
# COMPACT_ATOMS: atom_id res chain seq x y z
N MET A 1 -7.53 46.06 2.30
CA MET A 1 -7.14 44.79 2.94
C MET A 1 -8.33 43.83 2.91
N THR A 2 -8.41 42.95 1.92
CA THR A 2 -9.47 41.94 1.81
C THR A 2 -9.21 40.83 2.84
N ALA A 3 -10.06 40.75 3.88
CA ALA A 3 -9.94 39.72 4.91
C ALA A 3 -10.03 38.32 4.28
N ALA A 4 -9.06 37.45 4.56
CA ALA A 4 -9.05 36.08 4.03
C ALA A 4 -10.34 35.33 4.41
N SER A 5 -10.94 34.60 3.46
CA SER A 5 -12.13 33.78 3.73
C SER A 5 -11.78 32.59 4.63
N VAL A 6 -12.57 32.36 5.68
CA VAL A 6 -12.38 31.25 6.63
C VAL A 6 -13.60 30.34 6.57
N ILE A 7 -13.40 29.05 6.83
CA ILE A 7 -14.49 28.07 6.90
C ILE A 7 -15.17 28.17 8.27
N TYR A 8 -16.48 28.37 8.26
CA TYR A 8 -17.35 28.31 9.44
C TYR A 8 -18.17 27.04 9.37
N ALA A 9 -18.20 26.30 10.47
CA ALA A 9 -19.15 25.21 10.65
C ALA A 9 -20.42 25.76 11.32
N TRP A 10 -21.56 25.26 10.89
CA TRP A 10 -22.85 25.73 11.39
C TRP A 10 -23.85 24.60 11.57
N GLU A 11 -24.76 24.82 12.51
CA GLU A 11 -25.94 24.01 12.76
C GLU A 11 -27.16 24.93 12.74
N GLY A 12 -28.23 24.49 12.07
CA GLY A 12 -29.47 25.24 11.97
C GLY A 12 -30.66 24.34 11.73
N THR A 13 -31.83 24.95 11.61
CA THR A 13 -33.08 24.23 11.36
C THR A 13 -33.64 24.70 10.03
N ASN A 14 -33.93 23.77 9.11
CA ASN A 14 -34.55 24.11 7.83
C ASN A 14 -36.04 24.49 8.02
N ARG A 15 -36.68 25.04 6.98
CA ARG A 15 -38.12 25.37 6.96
C ARG A 15 -39.06 24.23 7.36
N LYS A 16 -38.62 22.96 7.27
CA LYS A 16 -39.40 21.75 7.63
C LYS A 16 -39.13 21.29 9.08
N GLY A 17 -38.45 22.10 9.90
CA GLY A 17 -38.15 21.76 11.30
C GLY A 17 -37.02 20.74 11.49
N ARG A 18 -36.32 20.32 10.43
CA ARG A 18 -35.21 19.36 10.55
C ARG A 18 -33.91 20.09 10.85
N LYS A 19 -33.16 19.55 11.83
CA LYS A 19 -31.79 19.99 12.11
C LYS A 19 -30.90 19.64 10.92
N VAL A 20 -30.19 20.63 10.42
CA VAL A 20 -29.24 20.54 9.31
C VAL A 20 -27.92 21.18 9.74
N SER A 21 -26.82 20.58 9.33
CA SER A 21 -25.47 21.09 9.60
C SER A 21 -24.67 21.16 8.31
N GLY A 22 -23.69 22.04 8.27
CA GLY A 22 -22.86 22.24 7.09
C GLY A 22 -21.67 23.13 7.33
N GLU A 23 -20.87 23.32 6.28
CA GLU A 23 -19.70 24.19 6.28
C GLU A 23 -19.86 25.26 5.19
N THR A 24 -19.64 26.52 5.54
CA THR A 24 -19.71 27.63 4.59
C THR A 24 -18.48 28.53 4.75
N ARG A 25 -17.91 28.97 3.62
CA ARG A 25 -16.81 29.94 3.61
C ARG A 25 -17.36 31.35 3.75
N GLY A 26 -16.76 32.14 4.62
CA GLY A 26 -17.13 33.55 4.78
C GLY A 26 -16.08 34.34 5.53
N HIS A 27 -16.32 35.64 5.66
CA HIS A 27 -15.42 36.56 6.34
C HIS A 27 -15.79 36.73 7.81
N THR A 28 -17.10 36.79 8.12
CA THR A 28 -17.61 36.95 9.48
C THR A 28 -18.75 35.98 9.77
N PRO A 29 -18.92 35.52 11.03
CA PRO A 29 -20.03 34.64 11.41
C PRO A 29 -21.40 35.31 11.21
N ALA A 30 -21.48 36.65 11.25
CA ALA A 30 -22.70 37.40 10.97
C ALA A 30 -23.14 37.25 9.51
N LEU A 31 -22.21 37.35 8.55
CA LEU A 31 -22.50 37.15 7.13
C LEU A 31 -22.98 35.72 6.84
N ILE A 32 -22.38 34.72 7.49
CA ILE A 32 -22.81 33.32 7.37
C ILE A 32 -24.25 33.15 7.88
N LYS A 33 -24.61 33.76 9.02
CA LYS A 33 -25.99 33.69 9.54
C LYS A 33 -27.01 34.33 8.57
N VAL A 34 -26.65 35.43 7.91
CA VAL A 34 -27.49 36.08 6.89
C VAL A 34 -27.67 35.17 5.67
N GLN A 35 -26.57 34.59 5.18
CA GLN A 35 -26.59 33.65 4.05
C GLN A 35 -27.43 32.41 4.34
N LEU A 36 -27.34 31.85 5.55
CA LEU A 36 -28.16 30.70 5.96
C LEU A 36 -29.66 31.05 6.02
N ARG A 37 -30.01 32.24 6.50
CA ARG A 37 -31.40 32.71 6.50
C ARG A 37 -31.95 32.87 5.09
N GLN A 38 -31.14 33.38 4.14
CA GLN A 38 -31.52 33.45 2.72
C GLN A 38 -31.77 32.07 2.11
N GLN A 39 -31.04 31.05 2.57
CA GLN A 39 -31.22 29.65 2.17
C GLN A 39 -32.40 28.95 2.90
N GLY A 40 -33.17 29.68 3.72
CA GLY A 40 -34.29 29.12 4.47
C GLY A 40 -33.85 28.24 5.66
N ILE A 41 -32.65 28.46 6.17
CA ILE A 41 -32.10 27.78 7.35
C ILE A 41 -32.03 28.80 8.49
N THR A 42 -32.73 28.52 9.59
CA THR A 42 -32.63 29.31 10.82
C THR A 42 -31.32 28.93 11.53
N PRO A 43 -30.32 29.83 11.59
CA PRO A 43 -29.00 29.48 12.11
C PRO A 43 -29.05 29.38 13.64
N GLY A 44 -28.62 28.24 14.18
CA GLY A 44 -28.43 28.02 15.61
C GLY A 44 -27.01 28.40 16.02
N ARG A 45 -26.08 27.45 15.92
CA ARG A 45 -24.68 27.62 16.29
C ARG A 45 -23.84 27.84 15.04
N VAL A 46 -23.05 28.92 15.01
CA VAL A 46 -22.06 29.19 13.95
C VAL A 46 -20.73 29.45 14.65
N TRP A 47 -19.72 28.64 14.35
CA TRP A 47 -18.40 28.79 14.96
C TRP A 47 -17.31 28.73 13.90
N LYS A 48 -16.24 29.48 14.13
CA LYS A 48 -15.04 29.42 13.29
C LYS A 48 -14.44 28.04 13.49
N LYS A 49 -14.33 27.24 12.41
CA LYS A 49 -13.61 25.98 12.50
C LYS A 49 -12.13 26.33 12.66
N SER A 50 -11.57 26.07 13.85
CA SER A 50 -10.14 26.26 14.06
C SER A 50 -9.38 25.47 13.01
N ARG A 51 -8.29 26.03 12.49
CA ARG A 51 -7.40 25.41 11.48
C ARG A 51 -6.61 24.21 12.04
N THR A 52 -7.05 23.62 13.15
CA THR A 52 -6.32 22.60 13.89
C THR A 52 -6.86 21.20 13.58
N LEU A 53 -5.93 20.35 13.12
CA LEU A 53 -6.00 18.89 12.86
C LEU A 53 -6.83 18.32 11.70
N SER A 54 -7.85 19.01 11.16
CA SER A 54 -8.56 18.48 9.97
C SER A 54 -7.81 18.70 8.64
N SER A 55 -6.74 19.51 8.64
CA SER A 55 -5.80 19.63 7.52
C SER A 55 -4.56 18.75 7.69
N LEU A 56 -4.70 17.59 8.37
CA LEU A 56 -3.69 16.55 8.19
C LEU A 56 -3.66 16.23 6.69
N ARG A 57 -2.63 16.76 6.04
CA ARG A 57 -2.31 16.61 4.63
C ARG A 57 -2.31 15.12 4.33
N ARG A 58 -3.44 14.59 3.86
CA ARG A 58 -3.49 13.21 3.42
C ARG A 58 -2.78 13.18 2.06
N PRO A 59 -1.60 12.55 1.98
CA PRO A 59 -0.94 12.41 0.69
C PRO A 59 -1.88 11.69 -0.26
N VAL A 60 -1.81 12.04 -1.55
CA VAL A 60 -2.55 11.33 -2.60
C VAL A 60 -2.07 9.88 -2.61
N LYS A 61 -3.01 8.94 -2.45
CA LYS A 61 -2.72 7.51 -2.44
C LYS A 61 -2.89 6.92 -3.84
N PRO A 62 -2.25 5.79 -4.16
CA PRO A 62 -2.48 5.09 -5.42
C PRO A 62 -3.95 4.76 -5.68
N GLY A 63 -4.72 4.40 -4.62
CA GLY A 63 -6.16 4.21 -4.73
C GLY A 63 -6.96 5.46 -5.09
N ASP A 64 -6.50 6.67 -4.71
CA ASP A 64 -7.14 7.93 -5.11
C ASP A 64 -6.96 8.17 -6.62
N ILE A 65 -5.77 7.86 -7.16
CA ILE A 65 -5.48 7.92 -8.60
C ILE A 65 -6.33 6.90 -9.37
N ALA A 66 -6.40 5.64 -8.89
CA ALA A 66 -7.24 4.61 -9.50
C ALA A 66 -8.71 5.04 -9.59
N LEU A 67 -9.25 5.62 -8.51
CA LEU A 67 -10.62 6.14 -8.48
C LEU A 67 -10.82 7.30 -9.45
N PHE A 68 -9.88 8.25 -9.48
CA PHE A 68 -9.92 9.37 -10.44
C PHE A 68 -9.96 8.87 -11.88
N THR A 69 -9.07 7.94 -12.24
CA THR A 69 -9.01 7.38 -13.59
C THR A 69 -10.28 6.62 -13.95
N ARG A 70 -10.83 5.83 -13.02
CA ARG A 70 -12.12 5.13 -13.21
C ARG A 70 -13.26 6.09 -13.45
N GLN A 71 -13.39 7.14 -12.63
CA GLN A 71 -14.43 8.14 -12.78
C GLN A 71 -14.28 8.90 -14.11
N LEU A 72 -13.06 9.27 -14.48
CA LEU A 72 -12.78 9.94 -15.75
C LEU A 72 -13.17 9.07 -16.94
N ALA A 73 -12.78 7.79 -16.94
CA ALA A 73 -13.17 6.82 -17.96
C ALA A 73 -14.70 6.72 -18.09
N THR A 74 -15.39 6.66 -16.95
CA THR A 74 -16.85 6.51 -16.89
C THR A 74 -17.58 7.73 -17.44
N LEU A 75 -17.15 8.93 -17.04
CA LEU A 75 -17.77 10.19 -17.48
C LEU A 75 -17.54 10.46 -18.96
N LEU A 76 -16.32 10.22 -19.46
CA LEU A 76 -16.01 10.37 -20.88
C LEU A 76 -16.78 9.35 -21.74
N LYS A 77 -16.87 8.09 -21.28
CA LYS A 77 -17.70 7.07 -21.94
C LYS A 77 -19.19 7.44 -21.98
N ALA A 78 -19.66 8.22 -21.01
CA ALA A 78 -21.01 8.79 -21.00
C ALA A 78 -21.17 10.04 -21.89
N GLY A 79 -20.13 10.44 -22.63
CA GLY A 79 -20.13 11.59 -23.53
C GLY A 79 -19.98 12.94 -22.81
N ILE A 80 -19.60 12.95 -21.54
CA ILE A 80 -19.39 14.20 -20.80
C ILE A 80 -18.06 14.82 -21.25
N PRO A 81 -18.02 16.12 -21.62
CA PRO A 81 -16.78 16.79 -22.03
C PRO A 81 -15.69 16.73 -20.94
N LEU A 82 -14.43 16.58 -21.37
CA LEU A 82 -13.27 16.39 -20.48
C LEU A 82 -13.21 17.43 -19.35
N LEU A 83 -13.27 18.72 -19.67
CA LEU A 83 -13.20 19.79 -18.66
C LEU A 83 -14.35 19.73 -17.63
N GLN A 84 -15.55 19.32 -18.06
CA GLN A 84 -16.70 19.14 -17.18
C GLN A 84 -16.54 17.90 -16.30
N ALA A 85 -15.98 16.81 -16.84
CA ALA A 85 -15.68 15.62 -16.06
C ALA A 85 -14.70 15.94 -14.91
N PHE A 86 -13.69 16.77 -15.16
CA PHE A 86 -12.76 17.24 -14.13
C PHE A 86 -13.45 18.04 -13.01
N ASP A 87 -14.47 18.85 -13.33
CA ASP A 87 -15.25 19.57 -12.32
C ASP A 87 -16.04 18.63 -11.41
N ILE A 88 -16.78 17.70 -12.03
CA ILE A 88 -17.57 16.69 -11.30
C ILE A 88 -16.68 15.86 -10.38
N ILE A 89 -15.52 15.42 -10.87
CA ILE A 89 -14.58 14.61 -10.09
C ILE A 89 -13.96 15.42 -8.95
N THR A 90 -13.61 16.69 -9.19
CA THR A 90 -13.04 17.57 -8.16
C THR A 90 -13.99 17.76 -6.99
N GLU A 91 -15.29 17.92 -7.25
CA GLU A 91 -16.32 18.06 -6.23
C GLU A 91 -16.54 16.76 -5.43
N GLY A 92 -16.33 15.60 -6.05
CA GLY A 92 -16.50 14.28 -5.42
C GLY A 92 -15.37 13.82 -4.50
N PHE A 93 -14.18 14.43 -4.55
CA PHE A 93 -13.05 14.02 -3.72
C PHE A 93 -13.03 14.71 -2.36
N ASP A 94 -12.95 13.96 -1.26
CA ASP A 94 -12.72 14.53 0.08
C ASP A 94 -11.28 15.04 0.30
N ASN A 95 -10.30 14.46 -0.42
CA ASN A 95 -8.90 14.77 -0.24
C ASN A 95 -8.52 16.08 -0.95
N ARG A 96 -8.24 17.13 -0.18
CA ARG A 96 -7.84 18.45 -0.71
C ARG A 96 -6.59 18.42 -1.61
N HIS A 97 -5.64 17.51 -1.39
CA HIS A 97 -4.47 17.39 -2.28
C HIS A 97 -4.84 16.77 -3.62
N MET A 98 -5.79 15.82 -3.61
CA MET A 98 -6.33 15.26 -4.84
C MET A 98 -7.14 16.32 -5.60
N GLN A 99 -7.99 17.08 -4.91
CA GLN A 99 -8.71 18.22 -5.51
C GLN A 99 -7.74 19.22 -6.17
N ALA A 100 -6.66 19.59 -5.48
CA ALA A 100 -5.66 20.50 -6.02
C ALA A 100 -4.93 19.91 -7.25
N LEU A 101 -4.60 18.62 -7.21
CA LEU A 101 -3.99 17.92 -8.35
C LEU A 101 -4.93 17.94 -9.57
N VAL A 102 -6.20 17.55 -9.39
CA VAL A 102 -7.20 17.53 -10.46
C VAL A 102 -7.44 18.95 -11.01
N GLN A 103 -7.53 19.96 -10.15
CA GLN A 103 -7.64 21.36 -10.58
C GLN A 103 -6.44 21.83 -11.38
N SER A 104 -5.22 21.45 -10.97
CA SER A 104 -3.99 21.81 -11.72
C SER A 104 -3.98 21.18 -13.12
N LEU A 105 -4.37 19.91 -13.23
CA LEU A 105 -4.51 19.22 -14.51
C LEU A 105 -5.58 19.89 -15.39
N LYS A 106 -6.74 20.25 -14.80
CA LYS A 106 -7.80 20.97 -15.51
C LYS A 106 -7.29 22.30 -16.08
N GLN A 107 -6.53 23.07 -15.30
CA GLN A 107 -5.98 24.36 -15.73
C GLN A 107 -5.03 24.21 -16.92
N GLU A 108 -4.16 23.19 -16.89
CA GLU A 108 -3.24 22.87 -18.00
C GLU A 108 -3.97 22.50 -19.28
N ILE A 109 -5.04 21.69 -19.17
CA ILE A 109 -5.86 21.29 -20.31
C ILE A 109 -6.67 22.49 -20.85
N ALA A 110 -7.22 23.31 -19.95
CA ALA A 110 -7.93 24.53 -20.33
C ALA A 110 -7.01 25.56 -21.00
N ALA A 111 -5.71 25.53 -20.69
CA ALA A 111 -4.68 26.33 -21.35
C ALA A 111 -4.25 25.76 -22.73
N GLY A 112 -4.80 24.62 -23.16
CA GLY A 112 -4.57 24.02 -24.48
C GLY A 112 -3.56 22.87 -24.49
N SER A 113 -3.05 22.42 -23.32
CA SER A 113 -2.23 21.21 -23.27
C SER A 113 -3.08 19.96 -23.47
N SER A 114 -2.52 18.92 -24.09
CA SER A 114 -3.18 17.61 -24.11
C SER A 114 -3.23 17.01 -22.70
N LEU A 115 -4.16 16.08 -22.45
CA LEU A 115 -4.27 15.37 -21.19
C LEU A 115 -2.97 14.62 -20.88
N ALA A 116 -2.38 13.92 -21.86
CA ALA A 116 -1.12 13.22 -21.66
C ALA A 116 0.01 14.16 -21.24
N ALA A 117 0.15 15.32 -21.90
CA ALA A 117 1.15 16.32 -21.55
C ALA A 117 0.94 16.91 -20.15
N ALA A 118 -0.30 17.15 -19.75
CA ALA A 118 -0.64 17.62 -18.40
C ALA A 118 -0.27 16.58 -17.33
N LEU A 119 -0.52 15.30 -17.60
CA LEU A 119 -0.19 14.19 -16.69
C LEU A 119 1.32 13.97 -16.55
N GLN A 120 2.09 14.10 -17.63
CA GLN A 120 3.55 13.98 -17.63
C GLN A 120 4.26 15.01 -16.75
N LYS A 121 3.65 16.19 -16.53
CA LYS A 121 4.15 17.18 -15.55
C LYS A 121 4.07 16.70 -14.10
N GLN A 122 3.36 15.60 -13.84
CA GLN A 122 3.12 15.02 -12.53
C GLN A 122 3.62 13.56 -12.44
N PRO A 123 4.92 13.29 -12.71
CA PRO A 123 5.48 11.92 -12.82
C PRO A 123 5.48 11.16 -11.49
N HIS A 124 5.24 11.85 -10.37
CA HIS A 124 5.11 11.20 -9.07
C HIS A 124 3.79 10.43 -8.91
N TYR A 125 2.75 10.82 -9.64
CA TYR A 125 1.41 10.25 -9.54
C TYR A 125 1.01 9.40 -10.75
N PHE A 126 1.50 9.78 -11.93
CA PHE A 126 1.23 9.10 -13.19
C PHE A 126 2.55 8.56 -13.73
N ASP A 127 2.65 7.25 -13.86
CA ASP A 127 3.83 6.60 -14.43
C ASP A 127 3.88 6.76 -15.95
N ASP A 128 5.02 6.42 -16.55
CA ASP A 128 5.24 6.53 -17.99
C ASP A 128 4.21 5.70 -18.77
N LEU A 129 3.80 4.55 -18.22
CA LEU A 129 2.78 3.71 -18.82
C LEU A 129 1.45 4.43 -18.92
N TYR A 130 0.96 4.99 -17.81
CA TYR A 130 -0.25 5.78 -17.77
C TYR A 130 -0.19 6.86 -18.86
N CYS A 131 0.89 7.63 -18.89
CA CYS A 131 1.04 8.75 -19.81
C CYS A 131 1.04 8.29 -21.28
N HIS A 132 1.77 7.21 -21.62
CA HIS A 132 1.81 6.68 -22.98
C HIS A 132 0.46 6.14 -23.44
N LEU A 133 -0.28 5.45 -22.57
CA LEU A 133 -1.62 4.94 -22.90
C LEU A 133 -2.60 6.08 -23.16
N ILE A 134 -2.54 7.14 -22.35
CA ILE A 134 -3.38 8.31 -22.59
C ILE A 134 -2.99 9.01 -23.89
N ALA A 135 -1.69 9.19 -24.15
CA ALA A 135 -1.21 9.81 -25.39
C ALA A 135 -1.68 9.05 -26.63
N ALA A 136 -1.56 7.71 -26.63
CA ALA A 136 -2.06 6.86 -27.71
C ALA A 136 -3.58 7.00 -27.88
N GLY A 137 -4.31 7.13 -26.78
CA GLY A 137 -5.78 7.26 -26.79
C GLY A 137 -6.24 8.61 -27.33
N GLU A 138 -5.53 9.69 -26.97
CA GLU A 138 -5.77 11.04 -27.52
C GLU A 138 -5.49 11.08 -29.02
N GLN A 139 -4.38 10.49 -29.48
CA GLN A 139 -4.00 10.48 -30.90
C GLN A 139 -4.95 9.62 -31.75
N ALA A 140 -5.39 8.47 -31.22
CA ALA A 140 -6.27 7.55 -31.92
C ALA A 140 -7.77 7.90 -31.79
N GLY A 141 -8.13 8.94 -31.03
CA GLY A 141 -9.52 9.26 -30.73
C GLY A 141 -10.26 8.16 -29.96
N ALA A 142 -9.53 7.35 -29.19
CA ALA A 142 -10.03 6.21 -28.42
C ALA A 142 -9.75 6.38 -26.92
N LEU A 143 -9.75 7.62 -26.45
CA LEU A 143 -9.36 8.01 -25.09
C LEU A 143 -10.20 7.29 -24.03
N GLU A 144 -11.51 7.12 -24.26
CA GLU A 144 -12.43 6.44 -23.34
C GLU A 144 -12.01 4.98 -23.14
N THR A 145 -11.66 4.30 -24.24
CA THR A 145 -11.28 2.89 -24.23
C THR A 145 -9.95 2.67 -23.54
N LEU A 146 -8.97 3.56 -23.76
CA LEU A 146 -7.67 3.43 -23.11
C LEU A 146 -7.71 3.87 -21.65
N LEU A 147 -8.48 4.90 -21.28
CA LEU A 147 -8.72 5.24 -19.88
C LEU A 147 -9.37 4.09 -19.11
N GLU A 148 -10.34 3.39 -19.72
CA GLU A 148 -10.96 2.21 -19.13
C GLU A 148 -9.93 1.11 -18.83
N ARG A 149 -9.01 0.85 -19.77
CA ARG A 149 -7.93 -0.13 -19.57
C ARG A 149 -6.96 0.29 -18.47
N VAL A 150 -6.57 1.56 -18.44
CA VAL A 150 -5.71 2.12 -17.38
C VAL A 150 -6.41 2.00 -16.01
N ALA A 151 -7.71 2.33 -15.94
CA ALA A 151 -8.49 2.21 -14.71
C ALA A 151 -8.51 0.76 -14.19
N ILE A 152 -8.81 -0.22 -15.06
CA ILE A 152 -8.79 -1.64 -14.71
C ILE A 152 -7.41 -2.06 -14.19
N HIS A 153 -6.33 -1.63 -14.86
CA HIS A 153 -4.97 -1.95 -14.46
C HIS A 153 -4.63 -1.40 -13.06
N LEU A 154 -4.94 -0.13 -12.81
CA LEU A 154 -4.69 0.52 -11.52
C LEU A 154 -5.52 -0.11 -10.39
N GLU A 155 -6.79 -0.42 -10.64
CA GLU A 155 -7.67 -1.07 -9.67
C GLU A 155 -7.18 -2.46 -9.28
N LYS A 156 -6.82 -3.30 -10.27
CA LYS A 156 -6.27 -4.64 -10.01
C LYS A 156 -4.95 -4.55 -9.23
N SER A 157 -4.07 -3.63 -9.61
CA SER A 157 -2.79 -3.41 -8.93
C SER A 157 -2.96 -2.96 -7.48
N GLU A 158 -3.85 -2.00 -7.22
CA GLU A 158 -4.13 -1.53 -5.86
C GLU A 158 -4.87 -2.57 -5.02
N ARG A 159 -5.79 -3.34 -5.62
CA ARG A 159 -6.47 -4.45 -4.95
C ARG A 159 -5.47 -5.49 -4.47
N LEU A 160 -4.55 -5.91 -5.34
CA LEU A 160 -3.50 -6.87 -5.01
C LEU A 160 -2.61 -6.37 -3.86
N LYS A 161 -2.15 -5.12 -3.96
CA LYS A 161 -1.31 -4.48 -2.93
C LYS A 161 -2.03 -4.35 -1.60
N THR A 162 -3.30 -3.93 -1.64
CA THR A 162 -4.14 -3.78 -0.45
C THR A 162 -4.45 -5.13 0.19
N ARG A 163 -4.67 -6.19 -0.60
CA ARG A 163 -4.88 -7.55 -0.12
C ARG A 163 -3.65 -8.04 0.66
N ILE A 164 -2.46 -7.92 0.08
CA ILE A 164 -1.20 -8.28 0.75
C ILE A 164 -1.04 -7.48 2.05
N LYS A 165 -1.26 -6.16 2.01
CA LYS A 165 -1.15 -5.30 3.19
C LYS A 165 -2.12 -5.71 4.30
N LYS A 166 -3.37 -6.00 3.94
CA LYS A 166 -4.41 -6.43 4.91
C LYS A 166 -4.03 -7.77 5.56
N ALA A 167 -3.57 -8.74 4.78
CA ALA A 167 -3.13 -10.04 5.29
C ALA A 167 -1.98 -9.92 6.30
N MET A 168 -1.05 -8.98 6.10
CA MET A 168 0.05 -8.72 7.05
C MET A 168 -0.35 -7.90 8.28
N THR A 169 -1.49 -7.21 8.26
CA THR A 169 -1.88 -6.30 9.33
C THR A 169 -2.30 -7.06 10.59
N TYR A 170 -3.06 -8.14 10.44
CA TYR A 170 -3.53 -8.96 11.58
C TYR A 170 -2.36 -9.61 12.36
N PRO A 171 -1.42 -10.33 11.70
CA PRO A 171 -0.28 -10.93 12.39
C PRO A 171 0.59 -9.90 13.13
N LEU A 172 0.84 -8.75 12.49
CA LEU A 172 1.62 -7.69 13.11
C LEU A 172 0.92 -7.10 14.34
N ALA A 173 -0.40 -6.93 14.29
CA ALA A 173 -1.18 -6.46 15.43
C ALA A 173 -1.12 -7.44 16.60
N VAL A 174 -1.29 -8.74 16.35
CA VAL A 174 -1.25 -9.76 17.42
C VAL A 174 0.16 -9.89 18.00
N LEU A 175 1.20 -9.90 17.17
CA LEU A 175 2.59 -9.90 17.64
C LEU A 175 2.93 -8.66 18.47
N MET A 176 2.41 -7.49 18.10
CA MET A 176 2.60 -6.25 18.85
C MET A 176 1.91 -6.33 20.23
N VAL A 177 0.67 -6.83 20.29
CA VAL A 177 -0.03 -7.06 21.57
C VAL A 177 0.73 -8.09 22.43
N ALA A 178 1.16 -9.20 21.83
CA ALA A 178 1.93 -10.24 22.52
C ALA A 178 3.25 -9.68 23.08
N ALA A 179 3.96 -8.86 22.30
CA ALA A 179 5.19 -8.20 22.75
C ALA A 179 4.93 -7.23 23.91
N ILE A 180 3.85 -6.44 23.86
CA ILE A 180 3.47 -5.54 24.96
C ILE A 180 3.15 -6.33 26.23
N VAL A 181 2.32 -7.38 26.14
CA VAL A 181 1.97 -8.22 27.29
C VAL A 181 3.21 -8.87 27.88
N SER A 182 4.08 -9.42 27.04
CA SER A 182 5.34 -10.05 27.46
C SER A 182 6.27 -9.04 28.13
N ALA A 183 6.37 -7.82 27.59
CA ALA A 183 7.16 -6.75 28.19
C ALA A 183 6.61 -6.34 29.57
N ILE A 184 5.29 -6.23 29.73
CA ILE A 184 4.67 -5.94 31.04
C ILE A 184 5.00 -7.04 32.05
N LEU A 185 4.86 -8.31 31.68
CA LEU A 185 5.17 -9.43 32.56
C LEU A 185 6.66 -9.42 32.98
N LEU A 186 7.56 -9.21 32.02
CA LEU A 186 8.99 -9.15 32.30
C LEU A 186 9.36 -7.93 33.15
N ILE A 187 8.82 -6.74 32.88
CA ILE A 187 9.22 -5.51 33.57
C ILE A 187 8.61 -5.40 34.97
N HIS A 188 7.36 -5.84 35.16
CA HIS A 188 6.65 -5.64 36.44
C HIS A 188 6.48 -6.91 37.25
N VAL A 189 6.15 -8.04 36.62
CA VAL A 189 5.76 -9.26 37.35
C VAL A 189 6.97 -10.06 37.79
N VAL A 190 7.93 -10.32 36.88
CA VAL A 190 9.14 -11.10 37.22
C VAL A 190 9.93 -10.51 38.40
N PRO A 191 10.16 -9.19 38.51
CA PRO A 191 10.92 -8.62 39.63
C PRO A 191 10.19 -8.72 40.97
N GLN A 192 8.86 -8.62 40.97
CA GLN A 192 8.07 -8.82 42.19
C GLN A 192 8.27 -10.25 42.71
N PHE A 193 8.29 -11.23 41.81
CA PHE A 193 8.57 -12.63 42.18
C PHE A 193 10.01 -12.83 42.65
N GLN A 194 11.00 -12.21 42.00
CA GLN A 194 12.38 -12.24 42.49
C GLN A 194 12.49 -11.73 43.94
N GLY A 195 11.77 -10.66 44.28
CA GLY A 195 11.73 -10.12 45.65
C GLY A 195 11.17 -11.11 46.68
N LEU A 196 10.25 -12.00 46.29
CA LEU A 196 9.71 -13.04 47.17
C LEU A 196 10.72 -14.16 47.46
N PHE A 197 11.67 -14.42 46.56
CA PHE A 197 12.68 -15.47 46.72
C PHE A 197 14.01 -14.98 47.32
N ALA A 198 14.22 -13.66 47.41
CA ALA A 198 15.48 -13.07 47.89
C ALA A 198 15.82 -13.40 49.37
N GLY A 199 14.86 -13.91 50.14
CA GLY A 199 15.05 -14.32 51.54
C GLY A 199 15.14 -15.84 51.76
N VAL A 200 15.16 -16.64 50.69
CA VAL A 200 15.21 -18.10 50.77
C VAL A 200 16.62 -18.56 50.39
N ASP A 201 17.31 -19.27 51.27
CA ASP A 201 18.68 -19.83 51.08
C ASP A 201 18.73 -21.00 50.06
N ALA A 202 17.86 -20.98 49.05
CA ALA A 202 17.81 -21.98 48.01
C ALA A 202 18.32 -21.41 46.68
N GLU A 203 19.12 -22.21 45.97
CA GLU A 203 19.59 -21.86 44.64
C GLU A 203 18.41 -21.83 43.66
N LEU A 204 18.22 -20.69 42.99
CA LEU A 204 17.20 -20.56 41.95
C LEU A 204 17.57 -21.39 40.71
N PRO A 205 16.61 -22.07 40.06
CA PRO A 205 16.87 -22.78 38.82
C PRO A 205 17.47 -21.88 37.73
N GLY A 206 18.42 -22.41 36.94
CA GLY A 206 19.10 -21.66 35.88
C GLY A 206 18.17 -21.03 34.84
N PHE A 207 17.04 -21.67 34.53
CA PHE A 207 16.02 -21.11 33.64
C PHE A 207 15.35 -19.85 34.21
N THR A 208 15.04 -19.85 35.52
CA THR A 208 14.49 -18.69 36.22
C THR A 208 15.50 -17.54 36.27
N LEU A 209 16.78 -17.85 36.53
CA LEU A 209 17.85 -16.85 36.51
C LEU A 209 18.02 -16.20 35.12
N MET A 210 17.91 -16.98 34.04
CA MET A 210 17.95 -16.44 32.66
C MET A 210 16.79 -15.47 32.40
N VAL A 211 15.57 -15.80 32.85
CA VAL A 211 14.39 -14.92 32.69
C VAL A 211 14.51 -13.65 33.53
N ILE A 212 15.05 -13.75 34.75
CA ILE A 212 15.35 -12.58 35.61
C ILE A 212 16.41 -11.69 34.95
N ALA A 213 17.49 -12.26 34.42
CA ALA A 213 18.53 -11.51 33.73
C ALA A 213 17.98 -10.79 32.48
N LEU A 214 17.13 -11.47 31.70
CA LEU A 214 16.45 -10.87 30.56
C LEU A 214 15.51 -9.73 30.98
N SER A 215 14.75 -9.94 32.06
CA SER A 215 13.89 -8.91 32.66
C SER A 215 14.70 -7.67 33.08
N ALA A 216 15.81 -7.86 33.80
CA ALA A 216 16.68 -6.76 34.23
C ALA A 216 17.27 -6.00 33.04
N PHE A 217 17.72 -6.71 32.00
CA PHE A 217 18.20 -6.10 30.76
C PHE A 217 17.12 -5.24 30.09
N ILE A 218 15.90 -5.78 29.95
CA ILE A 218 14.79 -5.05 29.34
C ILE A 218 14.41 -3.83 30.19
N GLN A 219 14.33 -3.95 31.52
CA GLN A 219 14.03 -2.80 32.40
C GLN A 219 15.03 -1.67 32.26
N GLN A 220 16.33 -1.98 32.17
CA GLN A 220 17.37 -0.96 32.07
C GLN A 220 17.46 -0.37 30.65
N ALA A 221 17.26 -1.19 29.62
CA ALA A 221 17.56 -0.85 28.24
C ALA A 221 16.32 -0.75 27.32
N TRP A 222 15.08 -0.79 27.81
CA TRP A 222 13.89 -0.77 26.95
C TRP A 222 13.85 0.45 26.01
N TRP A 223 14.21 1.63 26.50
CA TRP A 223 14.27 2.86 25.71
C TRP A 223 15.38 2.80 24.66
N ALA A 224 16.53 2.25 25.01
CA ALA A 224 17.65 2.01 24.09
C ALA A 224 17.29 0.95 23.04
N LEU A 225 16.50 -0.07 23.39
CA LEU A 225 15.96 -1.07 22.47
C LEU A 225 14.98 -0.44 21.48
N VAL A 226 14.04 0.39 21.93
CA VAL A 226 13.08 1.08 21.05
C VAL A 226 13.79 2.04 20.11
N ILE A 227 14.73 2.86 20.63
CA ILE A 227 15.53 3.78 19.81
C ILE A 227 16.44 3.01 18.86
N GLY A 228 17.08 1.94 19.33
CA GLY A 228 17.94 1.08 18.53
C GLY A 228 17.20 0.40 17.40
N LEU A 229 16.00 -0.13 17.67
CA LEU A 229 15.13 -0.74 16.66
C LEU A 229 14.67 0.30 15.63
N GLY A 230 14.32 1.51 16.09
CA GLY A 230 13.95 2.62 15.22
C GLY A 230 15.11 3.09 14.33
N ALA A 231 16.30 3.28 14.91
CA ALA A 231 17.50 3.65 14.19
C ALA A 231 17.94 2.56 13.20
N PHE A 232 17.84 1.29 13.59
CA PHE A 232 18.09 0.14 12.74
C PHE A 232 17.11 0.08 11.56
N ALA A 233 15.82 0.28 11.81
CA ALA A 233 14.80 0.32 10.75
C ALA A 233 15.02 1.49 9.77
N LEU A 234 15.37 2.67 10.28
CA LEU A 234 15.72 3.83 9.44
C LEU A 234 17.02 3.62 8.68
N GLY A 235 18.03 3.02 9.31
CA GLY A 235 19.30 2.67 8.70
C GLY A 235 19.14 1.65 7.57
N LEU A 236 18.35 0.60 7.80
CA LEU A 236 17.97 -0.38 6.77
C LEU A 236 17.22 0.29 5.63
N ARG A 237 16.27 1.19 5.94
CA ARG A 237 15.53 1.93 4.91
C ARG A 237 16.45 2.80 4.06
N GLU A 238 17.39 3.52 4.68
CA GLU A 238 18.34 4.36 3.96
C GLU A 238 19.33 3.51 3.16
N ALA A 239 19.84 2.42 3.72
CA ALA A 239 20.70 1.46 3.03
C ALA A 239 20.01 0.84 1.82
N TYR A 240 18.73 0.44 1.95
CA TYR A 240 17.92 -0.09 0.85
C TYR A 240 17.70 0.95 -0.25
N ARG A 241 17.56 2.24 0.12
CA ARG A 241 17.37 3.33 -0.84
C ARG A 241 18.67 3.72 -1.55
N ARG A 242 19.79 3.76 -0.84
CA ARG A 242 21.08 4.26 -1.35
C ARG A 242 21.94 3.20 -2.03
N SER A 243 21.83 1.93 -1.64
CA SER A 243 22.73 0.87 -2.14
C SER A 243 22.00 -0.09 -3.08
N PRO A 244 22.27 -0.02 -4.40
CA PRO A 244 21.73 -0.97 -5.37
C PRO A 244 22.14 -2.41 -5.09
N GLY A 245 23.37 -2.62 -4.60
CA GLY A 245 23.90 -3.94 -4.25
C GLY A 245 23.19 -4.55 -3.03
N PHE A 246 22.98 -3.75 -1.97
CA PHE A 246 22.25 -4.19 -0.78
C PHE A 246 20.78 -4.50 -1.10
N ARG A 247 20.15 -3.65 -1.90
CA ARG A 247 18.80 -3.89 -2.41
C ARG A 247 18.71 -5.20 -3.20
N HIS A 248 19.69 -5.47 -4.07
CA HIS A 248 19.71 -6.71 -4.85
C HIS A 248 19.88 -7.96 -3.97
N GLN A 249 20.74 -7.91 -2.95
CA GLN A 249 20.93 -9.00 -2.00
C GLN A 249 19.65 -9.27 -1.18
N ILE A 250 18.99 -8.22 -0.68
CA ILE A 250 17.72 -8.34 0.03
C ILE A 250 16.65 -8.92 -0.88
N ASP A 251 16.45 -8.33 -2.07
CA ASP A 251 15.42 -8.77 -3.03
C ASP A 251 15.65 -10.24 -3.44
N THR A 252 16.91 -10.68 -3.57
CA THR A 252 17.27 -12.07 -3.89
C THR A 252 17.09 -13.01 -2.69
N GLY A 253 17.42 -12.55 -1.48
CA GLY A 253 17.24 -13.31 -0.24
C GLY A 253 15.77 -13.55 0.09
N LEU A 254 14.92 -12.54 -0.07
CA LEU A 254 13.45 -12.65 0.09
C LEU A 254 12.84 -13.71 -0.83
N LEU A 255 13.39 -13.87 -2.04
CA LEU A 255 12.93 -14.88 -3.00
C LEU A 255 13.28 -16.33 -2.61
N LYS A 256 14.21 -16.54 -1.67
CA LYS A 256 14.61 -17.86 -1.18
C LYS A 256 13.76 -18.37 -0.02
N ILE A 257 12.97 -17.51 0.60
CA ILE A 257 12.07 -17.90 1.69
C ILE A 257 10.97 -18.79 1.08
N PRO A 258 10.79 -20.06 1.51
CA PRO A 258 9.98 -21.05 0.79
C PRO A 258 8.51 -20.63 0.59
N LEU A 259 7.96 -19.80 1.49
CA LEU A 259 6.56 -19.34 1.43
C LEU A 259 6.43 -17.90 0.90
N ALA A 260 7.27 -16.97 1.39
CA ALA A 260 7.23 -15.58 0.92
C ALA A 260 7.84 -15.42 -0.49
N GLY A 261 8.87 -16.20 -0.82
CA GLY A 261 9.54 -16.14 -2.11
C GLY A 261 8.68 -16.66 -3.25
N THR A 262 7.90 -17.72 -3.03
CA THR A 262 6.94 -18.22 -4.02
C THR A 262 5.83 -17.19 -4.29
N LEU A 263 5.29 -16.57 -3.23
CA LEU A 263 4.33 -15.46 -3.34
C LEU A 263 4.91 -14.28 -4.14
N LEU A 264 6.13 -13.85 -3.83
CA LEU A 264 6.79 -12.73 -4.50
C LEU A 264 7.04 -13.02 -5.99
N LYS A 265 7.47 -14.25 -6.33
CA LYS A 265 7.66 -14.68 -7.73
C LYS A 265 6.33 -14.66 -8.49
N LYS A 266 5.30 -15.32 -7.96
CA LYS A 266 3.97 -15.37 -8.61
C LYS A 266 3.37 -13.97 -8.74
N SER A 267 3.53 -13.12 -7.73
CA SER A 267 3.10 -11.72 -7.76
C SER A 267 3.84 -10.89 -8.81
N ALA A 268 5.15 -11.11 -8.98
CA ALA A 268 5.93 -10.45 -10.03
C ALA A 268 5.53 -10.93 -11.43
N VAL A 269 5.28 -12.23 -11.62
CA VAL A 269 4.78 -12.80 -12.89
C VAL A 269 3.38 -12.26 -13.22
N ALA A 270 2.48 -12.20 -12.24
CA ALA A 270 1.14 -11.62 -12.40
C ALA A 270 1.21 -10.15 -12.85
N ARG A 271 2.01 -9.32 -12.17
CA ARG A 271 2.21 -7.91 -12.55
C ARG A 271 2.86 -7.79 -13.93
N TYR A 272 3.86 -8.62 -14.23
CA TYR A 272 4.49 -8.66 -15.55
C TYR A 272 3.46 -8.90 -16.65
N ALA A 273 2.70 -10.00 -16.54
CA ALA A 273 1.75 -10.42 -17.56
C ALA A 273 0.59 -9.42 -17.68
N ARG A 274 0.07 -8.89 -16.57
CA ARG A 274 -1.00 -7.89 -16.57
C ARG A 274 -0.55 -6.60 -17.25
N THR A 275 0.61 -6.09 -16.86
CA THR A 275 1.15 -4.84 -17.39
C THR A 275 1.44 -5.00 -18.88
N LEU A 276 2.14 -6.08 -19.26
CA LEU A 276 2.50 -6.32 -20.65
C LEU A 276 1.25 -6.52 -21.53
N SER A 277 0.27 -7.31 -21.08
CA SER A 277 -1.02 -7.47 -21.77
C SER A 277 -1.71 -6.13 -22.01
N THR A 278 -1.84 -5.29 -20.97
CA THR A 278 -2.52 -3.98 -21.09
C THR A 278 -1.76 -3.03 -22.01
N THR A 279 -0.43 -2.96 -21.88
CA THR A 279 0.42 -2.11 -22.73
C THR A 279 0.35 -2.51 -24.20
N PHE A 280 0.47 -3.80 -24.49
CA PHE A 280 0.53 -4.35 -25.83
C PHE A 280 -0.83 -4.28 -26.52
N ALA A 281 -1.90 -4.59 -25.79
CA ALA A 281 -3.27 -4.45 -26.29
C ALA A 281 -3.58 -3.01 -26.72
N ALA A 282 -2.93 -2.01 -26.11
CA ALA A 282 -3.10 -0.61 -26.44
C ALA A 282 -2.22 -0.13 -27.61
N GLY A 283 -1.52 -1.04 -28.27
CA GLY A 283 -0.69 -0.74 -29.44
C GLY A 283 0.69 -0.16 -29.11
N VAL A 284 1.11 -0.17 -27.85
CA VAL A 284 2.47 0.26 -27.47
C VAL A 284 3.48 -0.77 -28.01
N PRO A 285 4.56 -0.35 -28.71
CA PRO A 285 5.58 -1.26 -29.20
C PRO A 285 6.19 -2.12 -28.07
N LEU A 286 6.42 -3.40 -28.34
CA LEU A 286 6.85 -4.39 -27.31
C LEU A 286 8.09 -3.93 -26.51
N VAL A 287 9.09 -3.36 -27.18
CA VAL A 287 10.32 -2.88 -26.53
C VAL A 287 10.02 -1.75 -25.54
N GLN A 288 9.13 -0.82 -25.90
CA GLN A 288 8.71 0.29 -25.02
C GLN A 288 7.81 -0.22 -23.89
N ALA A 289 6.92 -1.17 -24.19
CA ALA A 289 6.08 -1.83 -23.19
C ALA A 289 6.92 -2.49 -22.09
N LEU A 290 8.04 -3.13 -22.44
CA LEU A 290 8.93 -3.77 -21.47
C LEU A 290 9.59 -2.79 -20.50
N ASP A 291 9.85 -1.54 -20.90
CA ASP A 291 10.34 -0.50 -19.98
C ASP A 291 9.32 -0.19 -18.88
N SER A 292 8.04 -0.06 -19.26
CA SER A 292 6.93 0.09 -18.31
C SER A 292 6.79 -1.12 -17.39
N VAL A 293 6.88 -2.32 -17.96
CA VAL A 293 6.75 -3.59 -17.22
C VAL A 293 7.88 -3.78 -16.21
N ALA A 294 9.10 -3.36 -16.55
CA ALA A 294 10.24 -3.39 -15.63
C ALA A 294 10.03 -2.50 -14.39
N GLY A 295 9.31 -1.37 -14.55
CA GLY A 295 8.87 -0.51 -13.45
C GLY A 295 7.84 -1.19 -12.54
N ALA A 296 6.89 -1.92 -13.14
CA ALA A 296 5.77 -2.55 -12.43
C ALA A 296 6.10 -3.89 -11.75
N ALA A 297 7.18 -4.59 -12.17
CA ALA A 297 7.51 -5.92 -11.66
C ALA A 297 7.75 -6.00 -10.14
N GLY A 298 8.08 -4.87 -9.49
CA GLY A 298 8.13 -4.72 -8.03
C GLY A 298 9.30 -5.44 -7.31
N ASN A 299 10.05 -6.29 -8.00
CA ASN A 299 11.24 -6.97 -7.49
C ASN A 299 12.45 -6.62 -8.37
N GLY A 300 13.60 -6.28 -7.74
CA GLY A 300 14.80 -5.86 -8.45
C GLY A 300 15.37 -6.92 -9.40
N LEU A 301 15.25 -8.21 -9.07
CA LEU A 301 15.70 -9.32 -9.92
C LEU A 301 14.85 -9.41 -11.20
N PHE A 302 13.53 -9.34 -11.06
CA PHE A 302 12.62 -9.31 -12.22
C PHE A 302 12.86 -8.08 -13.08
N LYS A 303 13.04 -6.90 -12.47
CA LYS A 303 13.35 -5.67 -13.20
C LYS A 303 14.61 -5.81 -14.06
N GLN A 304 15.68 -6.38 -13.50
CA GLN A 304 16.91 -6.63 -14.26
C GLN A 304 16.72 -7.65 -15.38
N ALA A 305 15.99 -8.74 -15.12
CA ALA A 305 15.69 -9.74 -16.13
C ALA A 305 14.87 -9.16 -17.29
N ILE A 306 13.82 -8.38 -17.00
CA ILE A 306 12.99 -7.72 -18.01
C ILE A 306 13.82 -6.73 -18.83
N ASN A 307 14.71 -5.97 -18.20
CA ASN A 307 15.61 -5.06 -18.92
C ASN A 307 16.57 -5.80 -19.88
N ARG A 308 17.05 -6.99 -19.50
CA ARG A 308 17.85 -7.86 -20.39
C ARG A 308 17.02 -8.41 -21.53
N MET A 309 15.84 -8.96 -21.22
CA MET A 309 14.88 -9.43 -22.25
C MET A 309 14.57 -8.33 -23.26
N ARG A 310 14.41 -7.07 -22.82
CA ARG A 310 14.21 -5.93 -23.71
C ARG A 310 15.38 -5.71 -24.66
N GLN A 311 16.62 -5.82 -24.18
CA GLN A 311 17.82 -5.73 -25.02
C GLN A 311 17.85 -6.88 -26.03
N ASP A 312 17.62 -8.11 -25.58
CA ASP A 312 17.61 -9.29 -26.44
C ASP A 312 16.54 -9.21 -27.53
N ILE A 313 15.33 -8.74 -27.20
CA ILE A 313 14.24 -8.54 -28.16
C ILE A 313 14.57 -7.42 -29.14
N SER A 314 15.24 -6.35 -28.70
CA SER A 314 15.69 -5.29 -29.61
C SER A 314 16.72 -5.79 -30.63
N THR A 315 17.41 -6.91 -30.34
CA THR A 315 18.31 -7.60 -31.27
C THR A 315 17.62 -8.68 -32.12
N GLY A 316 16.31 -8.88 -31.96
CA GLY A 316 15.50 -9.81 -32.77
C GLY A 316 15.22 -11.16 -32.13
N MET A 317 15.58 -11.40 -30.86
CA MET A 317 15.17 -12.62 -30.16
C MET A 317 13.67 -12.61 -29.83
N GLN A 318 13.06 -13.80 -29.84
CA GLN A 318 11.65 -13.97 -29.49
C GLN A 318 11.41 -13.76 -27.98
N LEU A 319 10.22 -13.27 -27.63
CA LEU A 319 9.86 -12.98 -26.24
C LEU A 319 9.83 -14.27 -25.39
N ASN A 320 9.26 -15.34 -25.92
CA ASN A 320 9.21 -16.63 -25.22
C ASN A 320 10.61 -17.18 -24.85
N GLN A 321 11.59 -17.05 -25.75
CA GLN A 321 12.96 -17.55 -25.57
C GLN A 321 13.69 -16.74 -24.50
N THR A 322 13.58 -15.42 -24.54
CA THR A 322 14.19 -14.53 -23.54
C THR A 322 13.59 -14.75 -22.15
N MET A 323 12.28 -15.03 -22.07
CA MET A 323 11.63 -15.46 -20.82
C MET A 323 12.21 -16.78 -20.30
N ALA A 324 12.42 -17.77 -21.16
CA ALA A 324 13.00 -19.06 -20.78
C ALA A 324 14.44 -18.92 -20.27
N PHE A 325 15.28 -18.14 -20.97
CA PHE A 325 16.68 -17.90 -20.57
C PHE A 325 16.82 -17.20 -19.22
N SER A 326 15.84 -16.38 -18.84
CA SER A 326 15.86 -15.72 -17.53
C SER A 326 15.75 -16.70 -16.34
N GLY A 327 15.13 -17.87 -16.54
CA GLY A 327 14.86 -18.85 -15.48
C GLY A 327 13.89 -18.38 -14.39
N LEU A 328 13.26 -17.20 -14.55
CA LEU A 328 12.34 -16.62 -13.55
C LEU A 328 10.87 -16.90 -13.83
N PHE A 329 10.53 -17.15 -15.09
CA PHE A 329 9.14 -17.35 -15.51
C PHE A 329 8.75 -18.82 -15.47
N PRO A 330 7.55 -19.13 -14.96
CA PRO A 330 7.03 -20.49 -14.95
C PRO A 330 6.65 -20.96 -16.37
N GLY A 331 6.64 -22.28 -16.57
CA GLY A 331 6.39 -22.89 -17.89
C GLY A 331 5.09 -22.44 -18.56
N MET A 332 3.99 -22.31 -17.79
CA MET A 332 2.73 -21.80 -18.33
C MET A 332 2.88 -20.40 -18.94
N ALA A 333 3.58 -19.49 -18.27
CA ALA A 333 3.77 -18.13 -18.78
C ALA A 333 4.58 -18.12 -20.08
N ILE A 334 5.64 -18.95 -20.16
CA ILE A 334 6.46 -19.10 -21.36
C ILE A 334 5.63 -19.69 -22.51
N GLN A 335 4.86 -20.75 -22.26
CA GLN A 335 4.07 -21.44 -23.27
C GLN A 335 2.95 -20.56 -23.83
N MET A 336 2.21 -19.86 -22.96
CA MET A 336 1.15 -18.94 -23.38
C MET A 336 1.73 -17.76 -24.17
N THR A 337 2.93 -17.30 -23.81
CA THR A 337 3.64 -16.26 -24.56
C THR A 337 4.03 -16.77 -25.95
N ALA A 338 4.58 -17.99 -26.06
CA ALA A 338 4.91 -18.61 -27.34
C ALA A 338 3.69 -18.71 -28.27
N ILE A 339 2.57 -19.22 -27.74
CA ILE A 339 1.30 -19.30 -28.50
C ILE A 339 0.83 -17.92 -28.92
N GLY A 340 0.89 -16.93 -28.03
CA GLY A 340 0.47 -15.56 -28.31
C GLY A 340 1.35 -14.85 -29.34
N GLU A 341 2.65 -15.10 -29.33
CA GLU A 341 3.63 -14.55 -30.27
C GLU A 341 3.46 -15.17 -31.67
N GLU A 342 3.22 -16.48 -31.76
CA GLU A 342 3.00 -17.19 -33.04
C GLU A 342 1.63 -16.87 -33.67
N SER A 343 0.59 -16.74 -32.84
CA SER A 343 -0.79 -16.46 -33.30
C SER A 343 -1.13 -14.97 -33.39
N GLY A 344 -0.23 -14.07 -32.97
CA GLY A 344 -0.49 -12.64 -32.90
C GLY A 344 -1.52 -12.22 -31.83
N THR A 345 -1.81 -13.08 -30.85
CA THR A 345 -2.80 -12.85 -29.78
C THR A 345 -2.17 -12.70 -28.39
N LEU A 346 -0.97 -12.13 -28.35
CA LEU A 346 -0.13 -12.00 -27.16
C LEU A 346 -0.84 -11.29 -25.99
N ASP A 347 -1.63 -10.26 -26.27
CA ASP A 347 -2.45 -9.55 -25.30
C ASP A 347 -3.42 -10.47 -24.54
N SER A 348 -4.16 -11.30 -25.29
CA SER A 348 -5.17 -12.22 -24.73
C SER A 348 -4.53 -13.37 -23.94
N MET A 349 -3.39 -13.89 -24.42
CA MET A 349 -2.68 -14.98 -23.74
C MET A 349 -2.02 -14.49 -22.46
N LEU A 350 -1.41 -13.31 -22.46
CA LEU A 350 -0.86 -12.68 -21.26
C LEU A 350 -1.95 -12.28 -20.26
N GLU A 351 -3.15 -11.90 -20.71
CA GLU A 351 -4.28 -11.65 -19.80
C GLU A 351 -4.70 -12.93 -19.04
N LYS A 352 -4.70 -14.09 -19.71
CA LYS A 352 -4.98 -15.38 -19.06
C LYS A 352 -3.89 -15.73 -18.04
N VAL A 353 -2.62 -15.54 -18.40
CA VAL A 353 -1.48 -15.72 -17.49
C VAL A 353 -1.60 -14.81 -16.27
N ALA A 354 -1.91 -13.53 -16.48
CA ALA A 354 -2.12 -12.57 -15.42
C ALA A 354 -3.23 -13.00 -14.47
N SER A 355 -4.40 -13.34 -15.01
CA SER A 355 -5.58 -13.71 -14.21
C SER A 355 -5.37 -15.01 -13.42
N HIS A 356 -4.64 -15.98 -14.00
CA HIS A 356 -4.26 -17.20 -13.30
C HIS A 356 -3.31 -16.91 -12.13
N TYR A 357 -2.23 -16.16 -12.36
CA TYR A 357 -1.27 -15.86 -11.29
C TYR A 357 -1.81 -14.86 -10.25
N GLU A 358 -2.74 -13.97 -10.62
CA GLU A 358 -3.50 -13.13 -9.68
C GLU A 358 -4.31 -14.02 -8.71
N ALA A 359 -5.05 -15.00 -9.24
CA ALA A 359 -5.83 -15.94 -8.41
C ALA A 359 -4.93 -16.83 -7.52
N ASP A 360 -3.83 -17.32 -8.07
CA ASP A 360 -2.83 -18.08 -7.32
C ASP A 360 -2.22 -17.27 -6.17
N VAL A 361 -1.96 -15.98 -6.39
CA VAL A 361 -1.46 -15.08 -5.35
C VAL A 361 -2.52 -14.86 -4.28
N ASP A 362 -3.79 -14.65 -4.66
CA ASP A 362 -4.89 -14.52 -3.70
C ASP A 362 -5.01 -15.79 -2.82
N ASN A 363 -4.96 -16.98 -3.42
CA ASN A 363 -5.00 -18.25 -2.69
C ASN A 363 -3.79 -18.42 -1.75
N GLN A 364 -2.59 -18.02 -2.18
CA GLN A 364 -1.39 -18.09 -1.35
C GLN A 364 -1.44 -17.10 -0.18
N VAL A 365 -2.01 -15.92 -0.37
CA VAL A 365 -2.23 -14.96 0.72
C VAL A 365 -3.17 -15.55 1.77
N ASP A 366 -4.21 -16.27 1.36
CA ASP A 366 -5.17 -16.89 2.28
C ASP A 366 -4.54 -18.05 3.06
N ASN A 367 -3.77 -18.91 2.38
CA ASN A 367 -3.02 -19.98 3.02
C ASN A 367 -1.94 -19.45 3.98
N LEU A 368 -1.27 -18.36 3.62
CA LEU A 368 -0.32 -17.71 4.53
C LEU A 368 -1.02 -17.21 5.79
N THR A 369 -2.18 -16.56 5.62
CA THR A 369 -2.96 -16.01 6.73
C THR A 369 -3.44 -17.12 7.68
N SER A 370 -3.92 -18.25 7.15
CA SER A 370 -4.38 -19.38 7.99
C SER A 370 -3.24 -20.06 8.75
N LEU A 371 -2.04 -20.17 8.16
CA LEU A 371 -0.86 -20.72 8.84
C LEU A 371 -0.31 -19.80 9.93
N MET A 372 -0.56 -18.49 9.85
CA MET A 372 -0.11 -17.56 10.88
C MET A 372 -0.81 -17.77 12.21
N GLU A 373 -2.06 -18.23 12.23
CA GLU A 373 -2.82 -18.42 13.47
C GLU A 373 -2.21 -19.51 14.37
N PRO A 374 -1.96 -20.75 13.90
CA PRO A 374 -1.25 -21.77 14.69
C PRO A 374 0.15 -21.32 15.11
N LEU A 375 0.89 -20.64 14.22
CA LEU A 375 2.23 -20.15 14.53
C LEU A 375 2.18 -19.12 15.68
N ILE A 376 1.24 -18.20 15.64
CA ILE A 376 1.01 -17.21 16.70
C ILE A 376 0.63 -17.92 18.00
N MET A 377 -0.26 -18.92 17.97
CA MET A 377 -0.62 -19.69 19.17
C MET A 377 0.60 -20.39 19.78
N VAL A 378 1.46 -21.00 18.95
CA VAL A 378 2.69 -21.66 19.42
C VAL A 378 3.67 -20.64 20.02
N ILE A 379 3.86 -19.49 19.38
CA ILE A 379 4.74 -18.42 19.89
C ILE A 379 4.20 -17.88 21.21
N LEU A 380 2.90 -17.56 21.27
CA LEU A 380 2.29 -16.93 22.44
C LEU A 380 2.19 -17.92 23.61
N GLY A 381 1.78 -19.16 23.33
CA GLY A 381 1.80 -20.25 24.30
C GLY A 381 3.21 -20.56 24.78
N GLY A 382 4.20 -20.52 23.88
CA GLY A 382 5.62 -20.70 24.23
C GLY A 382 6.14 -19.59 25.14
N ILE A 383 5.86 -18.32 24.82
CA ILE A 383 6.30 -17.17 25.64
C ILE A 383 5.61 -17.19 27.01
N VAL A 384 4.28 -17.31 27.04
CA VAL A 384 3.52 -17.32 28.30
C VAL A 384 3.86 -18.55 29.13
N GLY A 385 3.94 -19.73 28.51
CA GLY A 385 4.33 -20.98 29.17
C GLY A 385 5.73 -20.91 29.75
N ALA A 386 6.72 -20.41 28.99
CA ALA A 386 8.07 -20.18 29.48
C ALA A 386 8.10 -19.26 30.71
N LEU A 387 7.33 -18.16 30.69
CA LEU A 387 7.24 -17.25 31.82
C LEU A 387 6.60 -17.91 33.05
N VAL A 388 5.49 -18.62 32.88
CA VAL A 388 4.83 -19.34 33.98
C VAL A 388 5.77 -20.39 34.57
N VAL A 389 6.41 -21.21 33.75
CA VAL A 389 7.37 -22.21 34.22
C VAL A 389 8.51 -21.54 34.99
N ALA A 390 9.08 -20.45 34.48
CA ALA A 390 10.15 -19.73 35.17
C ALA A 390 9.74 -19.22 36.55
N MET A 391 8.47 -18.83 36.73
CA MET A 391 7.95 -18.31 37.99
C MET A 391 7.57 -19.41 39.00
N TYR A 392 7.05 -20.54 38.53
CA TYR A 392 6.59 -21.63 39.39
C TYR A 392 7.69 -22.65 39.72
N LEU A 393 8.69 -22.82 38.85
CA LEU A 393 9.77 -23.79 39.06
C LEU A 393 10.51 -23.62 40.40
N PRO A 394 10.84 -22.39 40.87
CA PRO A 394 11.42 -22.20 42.20
C PRO A 394 10.49 -22.65 43.33
N ILE A 395 9.18 -22.41 43.20
CA ILE A 395 8.18 -22.80 44.21
C ILE A 395 8.17 -24.32 44.38
N PHE A 396 8.22 -25.08 43.27
CA PHE A 396 8.25 -26.54 43.31
C PHE A 396 9.54 -27.09 43.93
N GLN A 397 10.70 -26.49 43.64
CA GLN A 397 11.97 -26.92 44.23
C GLN A 397 12.04 -26.62 45.73
N LEU A 398 11.52 -25.47 46.15
CA LEU A 398 11.38 -25.14 47.57
C LEU A 398 10.43 -26.09 48.29
N GLY A 399 9.28 -26.38 47.70
CA GLY A 399 8.30 -27.31 48.28
C GLY A 399 8.76 -28.78 48.32
N ALA A 400 9.80 -29.15 47.57
CA ALA A 400 10.43 -30.47 47.62
C ALA A 400 11.63 -30.54 48.60
N ALA A 401 12.11 -29.39 49.06
CA ALA A 401 13.22 -29.26 50.02
C ALA A 401 12.73 -29.18 51.49
N PHE A 402 11.42 -29.04 51.70
CA PHE A 402 10.71 -29.28 52.97
C PHE A 402 9.97 -30.62 52.90
#